data_AF-A0A6M5Z533-F1
#
_entry.id   AF-A0A6M5Z533-F1
#
_cell.length_a   1.000
_cell.length_b   1.000
_cell.length_c   1.000
_cell.angle_alpha   90.00
_cell.angle_beta   90.00
_cell.angle_gamma   90.00
#
_symmetry.space_group_name_H-M   'P 1'
#
loop_
_entity.id
_entity.type
_entity.pdbx_description
1 polymer ?
#
loop_
_entity_poly.entity_id
_entity_poly.type
_entity_poly.pdbx_seq_one_letter_code
_entity_poly.pdbx_strand_id
1 'polypeptide(L)'
;MADKEMVLQLGVEGGGATVFRKPVGAGDFEFYVDGSSMDLDENDDEVWRSWESQPYLRIEDAVRSISNDGSWVLFHPISIHPDYRTSVWELVQETARTLPDELNHLWDDRRRTKWQHLCHEQETEGLPSITAKQIDALLPFLDRFETTGFSAGSWKMPDGQFPWYSFEDVVMEFQQALYDNGWVTPAFNWTEWQQSAQEFVDSPQKIEQADATTIQKLLTTHVRADRFCEGHLASMFENGHVVALMRRLKTIRGTMPQ
;
A
#
# COMPACT_ATOMS: atom_id res chain seq x y z
N MET A 1 23.82 15.70 -13.38
CA MET A 1 22.67 14.84 -13.03
C MET A 1 21.55 15.57 -12.28
N ALA A 2 21.62 16.90 -12.07
CA ALA A 2 20.69 17.67 -11.21
C ALA A 2 19.56 18.41 -11.95
N ASP A 3 19.21 18.00 -13.19
CA ASP A 3 18.36 18.80 -14.10
C ASP A 3 17.10 18.06 -14.60
N LYS A 4 16.90 16.81 -14.17
CA LYS A 4 15.76 15.97 -14.58
C LYS A 4 14.89 15.69 -13.36
N GLU A 5 13.60 15.95 -13.47
CA GLU A 5 12.59 15.63 -12.45
C GLU A 5 11.80 14.41 -12.88
N MET A 6 11.56 13.46 -11.98
CA MET A 6 10.81 12.24 -12.29
C MET A 6 9.32 12.55 -12.48
N VAL A 7 8.74 11.98 -13.53
CA VAL A 7 7.33 12.13 -13.91
C VAL A 7 6.55 10.83 -13.71
N LEU A 8 7.09 9.71 -14.15
CA LEU A 8 6.46 8.40 -14.05
C LEU A 8 7.54 7.34 -13.86
N GLN A 9 7.36 6.43 -12.91
CA GLN A 9 8.23 5.28 -12.73
C GLN A 9 7.43 3.98 -12.83
N LEU A 10 7.90 3.08 -13.70
CA LEU A 10 7.32 1.77 -13.95
C LEU A 10 8.35 0.67 -13.71
N GLY A 11 7.93 -0.40 -13.02
CA GLY A 11 8.71 -1.61 -12.82
C GLY A 11 8.16 -2.79 -13.63
N VAL A 12 9.05 -3.60 -14.17
CA VAL A 12 8.74 -4.91 -14.77
C VAL A 12 9.73 -5.94 -14.25
N GLU A 13 9.39 -7.22 -14.30
CA GLU A 13 10.34 -8.26 -13.94
C GLU A 13 11.60 -8.13 -14.81
N GLY A 14 12.77 -8.03 -14.15
CA GLY A 14 14.04 -7.79 -14.84
C GLY A 14 14.29 -6.33 -15.25
N GLY A 15 13.51 -5.33 -14.83
CA GLY A 15 13.83 -3.94 -15.18
C GLY A 15 12.73 -2.91 -14.94
N GLY A 16 12.67 -1.91 -15.81
CA GLY A 16 11.68 -0.84 -15.70
C GLY A 16 11.94 0.31 -16.65
N ALA A 17 11.07 1.30 -16.57
CA ALA A 17 11.19 2.55 -17.30
C ALA A 17 10.83 3.73 -16.40
N THR A 18 11.59 4.81 -16.51
CA THR A 18 11.34 6.05 -15.80
C THR A 18 11.26 7.19 -16.79
N VAL A 19 10.13 7.90 -16.77
CA VAL A 19 9.94 9.14 -17.52
C VAL A 19 10.40 10.30 -16.63
N PHE A 20 11.23 11.17 -17.18
CA PHE A 20 11.68 12.41 -16.57
C PHE A 20 11.20 13.61 -17.38
N ARG A 21 11.06 14.77 -16.73
CA ARG A 21 10.92 16.08 -17.38
C ARG A 21 12.14 16.96 -17.10
N LYS A 22 12.47 17.81 -18.06
CA LYS A 22 13.50 18.85 -17.93
C LYS A 22 12.96 20.17 -18.46
N PRO A 23 13.09 21.29 -17.72
CA PRO A 23 12.66 22.60 -18.20
C PRO A 23 13.56 23.08 -19.35
N VAL A 24 12.96 23.62 -20.41
CA VAL A 24 13.67 24.18 -21.59
C VAL A 24 13.54 25.70 -21.73
N GLY A 25 12.89 26.36 -20.77
CA GLY A 25 12.62 27.81 -20.76
C GLY A 25 11.17 28.13 -21.14
N ALA A 26 10.69 29.32 -20.75
CA ALA A 26 9.31 29.78 -20.97
C ALA A 26 8.17 28.96 -20.32
N GLY A 27 8.50 28.02 -19.42
CA GLY A 27 7.52 27.14 -18.75
C GLY A 27 7.28 25.82 -19.49
N ASP A 28 7.99 25.57 -20.59
CA ASP A 28 7.92 24.32 -21.34
C ASP A 28 8.89 23.26 -20.78
N PHE A 29 8.51 22.01 -20.98
CA PHE A 29 9.27 20.83 -20.57
C PHE A 29 9.56 19.91 -21.76
N GLU A 30 10.75 19.32 -21.76
CA GLU A 30 11.07 18.14 -22.55
C GLU A 30 11.04 16.90 -21.66
N PHE A 31 10.62 15.77 -22.23
CA PHE A 31 10.50 14.50 -21.56
C PHE A 31 11.55 13.50 -22.05
N TYR A 32 12.10 12.72 -21.14
CA TYR A 32 13.11 11.71 -21.41
C TYR A 32 12.65 10.39 -20.80
N VAL A 33 12.99 9.28 -21.43
CA VAL A 33 12.71 7.95 -20.89
C VAL A 33 14.03 7.23 -20.72
N ASP A 34 14.30 6.83 -19.48
CA ASP A 34 15.42 5.96 -19.16
C ASP A 34 14.84 4.58 -18.83
N GLY A 35 15.38 3.53 -19.41
CA GLY A 35 14.91 2.17 -19.19
C GLY A 35 16.04 1.20 -18.91
N SER A 36 15.69 0.10 -18.25
CA SER A 36 16.57 -1.05 -18.06
C SER A 36 15.83 -2.36 -18.29
N SER A 37 16.56 -3.36 -18.74
CA SER A 37 16.08 -4.74 -18.87
C SER A 37 17.19 -5.72 -18.54
N MET A 38 16.79 -6.88 -18.04
CA MET A 38 17.63 -8.03 -17.73
C MET A 38 17.21 -9.13 -18.68
N ASP A 39 18.18 -9.59 -19.47
CA ASP A 39 18.05 -10.76 -20.32
C ASP A 39 18.96 -11.86 -19.78
N LEU A 40 18.65 -13.12 -20.08
CA LEU A 40 19.58 -14.23 -19.89
C LEU A 40 20.33 -14.47 -21.21
N ASP A 41 21.65 -14.59 -21.14
CA ASP A 41 22.44 -14.98 -22.32
C ASP A 41 22.33 -16.49 -22.60
N GLU A 42 23.08 -16.96 -23.61
CA GLU A 42 23.06 -18.39 -24.02
C GLU A 42 23.55 -19.35 -22.92
N ASN A 43 24.17 -18.85 -21.86
CA ASN A 43 24.71 -19.61 -20.73
C ASN A 43 23.88 -19.45 -19.45
N ASP A 44 22.68 -18.88 -19.54
CA ASP A 44 21.83 -18.51 -18.41
C ASP A 44 22.46 -17.44 -17.48
N ASP A 45 23.44 -16.67 -17.96
CA ASP A 45 24.02 -15.56 -17.20
C ASP A 45 23.17 -14.29 -17.35
N GLU A 46 22.96 -13.56 -16.25
CA GLU A 46 22.22 -12.30 -16.24
C GLU A 46 22.98 -11.19 -16.97
N VAL A 47 22.37 -10.65 -18.03
CA VAL A 47 22.87 -9.51 -18.78
C VAL A 47 21.93 -8.32 -18.63
N TRP A 48 22.45 -7.26 -18.01
CA TRP A 48 21.73 -6.02 -17.81
C TRP A 48 22.00 -5.03 -18.96
N ARG A 49 20.93 -4.48 -19.52
CA ARG A 49 20.97 -3.44 -20.55
C ARG A 49 20.24 -2.20 -20.04
N SER A 50 20.79 -1.04 -20.32
CA SER A 50 20.16 0.25 -20.04
C SER A 50 20.13 1.09 -21.29
N TRP A 51 19.11 1.93 -21.42
CA TRP A 51 18.93 2.83 -22.55
C TRP A 51 18.35 4.17 -22.09
N GLU A 52 18.57 5.19 -22.90
CA GLU A 52 18.03 6.54 -22.72
C GLU A 52 17.46 7.02 -24.06
N SER A 53 16.26 7.62 -24.02
CA SER A 53 15.61 8.13 -25.22
C SER A 53 16.17 9.48 -25.66
N GLN A 54 15.86 9.87 -26.90
CA GLN A 54 15.87 11.27 -27.29
C GLN A 54 14.71 12.03 -26.58
N PRO A 55 14.78 13.37 -26.48
CA PRO A 55 13.72 14.15 -25.84
C PRO A 55 12.40 14.09 -26.64
N TYR A 56 11.30 14.03 -25.90
CA TYR A 56 9.94 14.19 -26.38
C TYR A 56 9.37 15.53 -25.93
N LEU A 57 8.52 16.15 -26.76
CA LEU A 57 7.85 17.41 -26.42
C LEU A 57 6.59 17.20 -25.57
N ARG A 58 6.11 15.96 -25.49
CA ARG A 58 4.84 15.57 -24.89
C ARG A 58 5.02 14.34 -24.03
N ILE A 59 4.36 14.31 -22.88
CA ILE A 59 4.40 13.16 -21.98
C ILE A 59 3.77 11.92 -22.63
N GLU A 60 2.72 12.10 -23.44
CA GLU A 60 2.03 11.02 -24.12
C GLU A 60 2.97 10.24 -25.04
N ASP A 61 3.82 10.96 -25.78
CA ASP A 61 4.80 10.38 -26.69
C ASP A 61 5.90 9.66 -25.91
N ALA A 62 6.36 10.25 -24.80
CA ALA A 62 7.34 9.63 -23.91
C ALA A 62 6.81 8.31 -23.31
N VAL A 63 5.60 8.33 -22.73
CA VAL A 63 4.99 7.13 -22.12
C VAL A 63 4.72 6.05 -23.16
N ARG A 64 4.20 6.40 -24.35
CA ARG A 64 3.95 5.43 -25.42
C ARG A 64 5.25 4.82 -25.98
N SER A 65 6.37 5.52 -25.87
CA SER A 65 7.68 4.99 -26.28
C SER A 65 8.21 3.87 -25.39
N ILE A 66 7.67 3.70 -24.18
CA ILE A 66 8.09 2.64 -23.24
C ILE A 66 7.85 1.25 -23.83
N SER A 67 6.74 1.06 -24.55
CA SER A 67 6.42 -0.19 -25.24
C SER A 67 5.58 0.08 -26.49
N ASN A 68 6.01 -0.42 -27.64
CA ASN A 68 5.33 -0.17 -28.92
C ASN A 68 3.95 -0.85 -29.04
N ASP A 69 3.68 -1.88 -28.24
CA ASP A 69 2.43 -2.67 -28.26
C ASP A 69 1.43 -2.24 -27.18
N GLY A 70 1.74 -1.18 -26.42
CA GLY A 70 0.92 -0.70 -25.31
C GLY A 70 1.04 -1.53 -24.02
N SER A 71 1.91 -2.54 -23.96
CA SER A 71 2.11 -3.37 -22.76
C SER A 71 2.60 -2.61 -21.53
N TRP A 72 3.07 -1.36 -21.67
CA TRP A 72 3.49 -0.49 -20.58
C TRP A 72 2.41 -0.33 -19.48
N VAL A 73 1.11 -0.40 -19.83
CA VAL A 73 0.05 -0.37 -18.81
C VAL A 73 0.04 -1.61 -17.91
N LEU A 74 0.63 -2.71 -18.36
CA LEU A 74 0.75 -3.94 -17.57
C LEU A 74 1.92 -3.91 -16.60
N PHE A 75 2.85 -2.95 -16.76
CA PHE A 75 3.98 -2.76 -15.85
C PHE A 75 3.46 -2.29 -14.49
N HIS A 76 4.24 -2.54 -13.43
CA HIS A 76 3.88 -2.11 -12.09
C HIS A 76 4.11 -0.60 -11.95
N PRO A 77 3.06 0.22 -11.77
CA PRO A 77 3.26 1.64 -11.52
C PRO A 77 3.82 1.84 -10.11
N ILE A 78 4.93 2.59 -10.00
CA ILE A 78 5.66 2.83 -8.76
C ILE A 78 5.42 4.24 -8.24
N SER A 79 5.54 5.26 -9.11
CA SER A 79 5.34 6.66 -8.72
C SER A 79 4.89 7.52 -9.91
N ILE A 80 4.04 8.52 -9.64
CA ILE A 80 3.57 9.49 -10.63
C ILE A 80 3.65 10.89 -10.05
N HIS A 81 4.24 11.81 -10.80
CA HIS A 81 4.29 13.22 -10.44
C HIS A 81 2.87 13.83 -10.45
N PRO A 82 2.47 14.59 -9.41
CA PRO A 82 1.11 15.10 -9.24
C PRO A 82 0.52 15.79 -10.48
N ASP A 83 1.29 16.68 -11.12
CA ASP A 83 0.84 17.44 -12.31
C ASP A 83 0.41 16.57 -13.49
N TYR A 84 0.85 15.32 -13.56
CA TYR A 84 0.61 14.43 -14.71
C TYR A 84 -0.35 13.30 -14.41
N ARG A 85 -0.85 13.18 -13.18
CA ARG A 85 -1.74 12.09 -12.76
C ARG A 85 -2.97 11.95 -13.65
N THR A 86 -3.65 13.05 -13.97
CA THR A 86 -4.83 13.05 -14.84
C THR A 86 -4.47 12.60 -16.26
N SER A 87 -3.44 13.20 -16.86
CA SER A 87 -2.98 12.86 -18.22
C SER A 87 -2.53 11.39 -18.32
N VAL A 88 -1.79 10.91 -17.32
CA VAL A 88 -1.34 9.50 -17.26
C VAL A 88 -2.55 8.57 -17.10
N TRP A 89 -3.56 8.92 -16.30
CA TRP A 89 -4.77 8.12 -16.17
C TRP A 89 -5.54 8.01 -17.49
N GLU A 90 -5.69 9.11 -18.21
CA GLU A 90 -6.34 9.12 -19.52
C GLU A 90 -5.59 8.21 -20.52
N LEU A 91 -4.26 8.28 -20.54
CA LEU A 91 -3.40 7.42 -21.35
C LEU A 91 -3.54 5.93 -20.99
N VAL A 92 -3.61 5.61 -19.69
CA VAL A 92 -3.83 4.23 -19.21
C VAL A 92 -5.18 3.73 -19.70
N GLN A 93 -6.24 4.53 -19.57
CA GLN A 93 -7.57 4.15 -20.01
C GLN A 93 -7.66 4.00 -21.53
N GLU A 94 -7.01 4.87 -22.30
CA GLU A 94 -6.92 4.76 -23.76
C GLU A 94 -6.20 3.48 -24.15
N THR A 95 -5.00 3.26 -23.62
CA THR A 95 -4.15 2.12 -23.96
C THR A 95 -4.81 0.80 -23.56
N ALA A 96 -5.42 0.72 -22.36
CA ALA A 96 -6.12 -0.47 -21.90
C ALA A 96 -7.31 -0.86 -22.80
N ARG A 97 -7.98 0.10 -23.45
CA ARG A 97 -9.06 -0.18 -24.41
C ARG A 97 -8.55 -0.70 -25.76
N THR A 98 -7.29 -0.43 -26.08
CA THR A 98 -6.65 -0.81 -27.34
C THR A 98 -5.63 -1.94 -27.18
N LEU A 99 -5.56 -2.56 -26.00
CA LEU A 99 -4.66 -3.70 -25.77
C LEU A 99 -5.02 -4.85 -26.73
N PRO A 100 -4.03 -5.52 -27.34
CA PRO A 100 -4.25 -6.75 -28.08
C PRO A 100 -4.99 -7.79 -27.23
N ASP A 101 -5.84 -8.61 -27.84
CA ASP A 101 -6.62 -9.63 -27.13
C ASP A 101 -5.74 -10.56 -26.27
N GLU A 102 -4.54 -10.88 -26.75
CA GLU A 102 -3.53 -11.67 -26.05
C GLU A 102 -3.07 -11.03 -24.73
N LEU A 103 -3.06 -9.70 -24.64
CA LEU A 103 -2.65 -8.95 -23.45
C LEU A 103 -3.83 -8.49 -22.60
N ASN A 104 -5.01 -8.36 -23.18
CA ASN A 104 -6.20 -7.81 -22.52
C ASN A 104 -6.60 -8.63 -21.28
N HIS A 105 -6.43 -9.96 -21.30
CA HIS A 105 -6.70 -10.81 -20.14
C HIS A 105 -5.79 -10.53 -18.93
N LEU A 106 -4.62 -9.92 -19.15
CA LEU A 106 -3.70 -9.51 -18.08
C LEU A 106 -4.13 -8.17 -17.45
N TRP A 107 -5.00 -7.40 -18.10
CA TRP A 107 -5.57 -6.18 -17.55
C TRP A 107 -6.69 -6.46 -16.54
N ASP A 108 -6.31 -7.04 -15.40
CA ASP A 108 -7.21 -7.40 -14.31
C ASP A 108 -7.64 -6.21 -13.43
N ASP A 109 -8.67 -6.45 -12.61
CA ASP A 109 -9.19 -5.44 -11.68
C ASP A 109 -8.14 -4.96 -10.68
N ARG A 110 -7.17 -5.80 -10.31
CA ARG A 110 -6.10 -5.43 -9.37
C ARG A 110 -5.14 -4.41 -9.99
N ARG A 111 -4.70 -4.63 -11.24
CA ARG A 111 -3.86 -3.69 -12.00
C ARG A 111 -4.60 -2.39 -12.25
N ARG A 112 -5.86 -2.47 -12.68
CA ARG A 112 -6.73 -1.29 -12.84
C ARG A 112 -6.83 -0.50 -11.55
N THR A 113 -7.09 -1.16 -10.43
CA THR A 113 -7.20 -0.51 -9.11
C THR A 113 -5.89 0.15 -8.70
N LYS A 114 -4.74 -0.48 -8.97
CA LYS A 114 -3.41 0.13 -8.68
C LYS A 114 -3.18 1.40 -9.48
N TRP A 115 -3.44 1.38 -10.79
CA TRP A 115 -3.34 2.56 -11.63
C TRP A 115 -4.34 3.65 -11.21
N GLN A 116 -5.57 3.27 -10.90
CA GLN A 116 -6.57 4.19 -10.36
C GLN A 116 -6.08 4.83 -9.09
N HIS A 117 -5.55 4.06 -8.15
CA HIS A 117 -5.07 4.59 -6.88
C HIS A 117 -3.95 5.62 -7.07
N LEU A 118 -2.95 5.30 -7.89
CA LEU A 118 -1.78 6.16 -8.09
C LEU A 118 -2.10 7.43 -8.89
N CYS A 119 -2.99 7.33 -9.88
CA CYS A 119 -3.41 8.50 -10.64
C CYS A 119 -4.51 9.32 -9.93
N HIS A 120 -5.36 8.70 -9.13
CA HIS A 120 -6.40 9.41 -8.36
C HIS A 120 -5.95 9.76 -6.95
N GLU A 121 -4.64 9.90 -6.70
CA GLU A 121 -4.09 10.47 -5.46
C GLU A 121 -4.53 11.96 -5.23
N GLN A 122 -5.58 12.44 -5.90
CA GLN A 122 -6.32 13.66 -5.56
C GLN A 122 -7.85 13.50 -5.41
N GLU A 123 -8.45 12.30 -5.47
CA GLU A 123 -9.91 12.15 -5.36
C GLU A 123 -10.42 10.97 -4.51
N THR A 124 -9.65 10.55 -3.51
CA THR A 124 -10.27 10.08 -2.26
C THR A 124 -9.70 10.88 -1.10
N GLU A 125 -10.50 11.84 -0.64
CA GLU A 125 -10.64 12.13 0.78
C GLU A 125 -10.40 10.87 1.60
N GLY A 126 -9.68 11.03 2.72
CA GLY A 126 -9.24 9.92 3.56
C GLY A 126 -10.34 8.89 3.85
N LEU A 127 -9.89 7.67 4.17
CA LEU A 127 -10.75 6.56 4.62
C LEU A 127 -12.04 7.07 5.28
N PRO A 128 -13.21 6.56 4.85
CA PRO A 128 -14.49 7.07 5.30
C PRO A 128 -14.48 7.23 6.82
N SER A 129 -14.94 8.39 7.29
CA SER A 129 -14.86 8.73 8.71
C SER A 129 -15.44 7.60 9.55
N ILE A 130 -14.65 7.13 10.51
CA ILE A 130 -15.07 6.06 11.42
C ILE A 130 -16.29 6.52 12.20
N THR A 131 -17.35 5.69 12.15
CA THR A 131 -18.59 5.97 12.86
C THR A 131 -18.51 5.56 14.32
N ALA A 132 -19.32 6.20 15.17
CA ALA A 132 -19.47 5.83 16.58
C ALA A 132 -19.81 4.34 16.75
N LYS A 133 -20.71 3.81 15.91
CA LYS A 133 -21.12 2.39 15.92
C LYS A 133 -19.95 1.44 15.68
N GLN A 134 -19.02 1.79 14.79
CA GLN A 134 -17.84 0.97 14.53
C GLN A 134 -16.90 0.94 15.74
N ILE A 135 -16.76 2.05 16.47
CA ILE A 135 -15.97 2.09 17.71
C ILE A 135 -16.68 1.29 18.80
N ASP A 136 -17.99 1.49 18.97
CA ASP A 136 -18.81 0.81 19.98
C ASP A 136 -18.78 -0.72 19.83
N ALA A 137 -18.59 -1.23 18.61
CA ALA A 137 -18.41 -2.66 18.36
C ALA A 137 -17.08 -3.23 18.90
N LEU A 138 -16.04 -2.40 19.04
CA LEU A 138 -14.73 -2.83 19.55
C LEU A 138 -14.56 -2.61 21.06
N LEU A 139 -15.18 -1.58 21.63
CA LEU A 139 -14.97 -1.21 23.04
C LEU A 139 -15.21 -2.35 24.06
N PRO A 140 -16.15 -3.29 23.87
CA PRO A 140 -16.33 -4.42 24.79
C PRO A 140 -15.09 -5.31 24.95
N PHE A 141 -14.18 -5.34 23.97
CA PHE A 141 -12.95 -6.13 24.05
C PHE A 141 -11.89 -5.50 24.96
N LEU A 142 -11.92 -4.18 25.16
CA LEU A 142 -10.91 -3.47 25.96
C LEU A 142 -10.89 -3.98 27.40
N ASP A 143 -12.04 -4.13 28.04
CA ASP A 143 -12.12 -4.62 29.43
C ASP A 143 -11.57 -6.05 29.57
N ARG A 144 -11.72 -6.88 28.53
CA ARG A 144 -11.16 -8.25 28.49
C ARG A 144 -9.65 -8.23 28.35
N PHE A 145 -9.10 -7.33 27.54
CA PHE A 145 -7.65 -7.19 27.34
C PHE A 145 -6.94 -6.59 28.57
N GLU A 146 -7.63 -5.77 29.36
CA GLU A 146 -7.08 -5.17 30.58
C GLU A 146 -7.18 -6.08 31.83
N THR A 147 -7.80 -7.24 31.70
CA THR A 147 -7.91 -8.20 32.80
C THR A 147 -6.52 -8.70 33.21
N THR A 148 -6.26 -8.73 34.52
CA THR A 148 -4.96 -9.18 35.05
C THR A 148 -4.67 -10.62 34.59
N GLY A 149 -3.49 -10.82 34.01
CA GLY A 149 -3.09 -12.13 33.48
C GLY A 149 -3.60 -12.43 32.07
N PHE A 150 -4.17 -11.45 31.37
CA PHE A 150 -4.49 -11.58 29.94
C PHE A 150 -3.26 -12.01 29.13
N SER A 151 -3.44 -13.02 28.28
CA SER A 151 -2.50 -13.43 27.23
C SER A 151 -3.23 -13.45 25.90
N ALA A 152 -2.54 -13.06 24.83
CA ALA A 152 -3.11 -13.13 23.49
C ALA A 152 -3.24 -14.59 22.99
N GLY A 153 -2.45 -15.51 23.56
CA GLY A 153 -2.35 -16.88 23.10
C GLY A 153 -1.11 -17.59 23.60
N SER A 154 -0.72 -18.65 22.89
CA SER A 154 0.52 -19.39 23.16
C SER A 154 1.06 -20.06 21.91
N TRP A 155 2.39 -20.16 21.82
CA TRP A 155 3.07 -21.00 20.85
C TRP A 155 2.78 -22.48 21.11
N LYS A 156 2.46 -23.21 20.05
CA LYS A 156 2.36 -24.68 20.04
C LYS A 156 3.61 -25.23 19.39
N MET A 157 4.31 -26.11 20.11
CA MET A 157 5.56 -26.74 19.65
C MET A 157 5.47 -28.26 19.76
N PRO A 158 4.62 -28.93 18.95
CA PRO A 158 4.57 -30.38 18.93
C PRO A 158 5.74 -30.97 18.14
N ASP A 159 6.21 -32.14 18.60
CA ASP A 159 7.30 -32.86 17.95
C ASP A 159 6.96 -33.21 16.49
N GLY A 160 7.90 -32.95 15.59
CA GLY A 160 7.78 -33.31 14.16
C GLY A 160 6.86 -32.39 13.33
N GLN A 161 6.39 -31.27 13.89
CA GLN A 161 5.61 -30.26 13.17
C GLN A 161 6.26 -28.89 13.30
N PHE A 162 6.00 -28.00 12.35
CA PHE A 162 6.40 -26.60 12.49
C PHE A 162 5.61 -25.96 13.64
N PRO A 163 6.26 -25.13 14.50
CA PRO A 163 5.56 -24.38 15.52
C PRO A 163 4.50 -23.47 14.91
N TRP A 164 3.41 -23.24 15.64
CA TRP A 164 2.41 -22.25 15.26
C TRP A 164 1.92 -21.47 16.48
N TYR A 165 1.42 -20.25 16.27
CA TYR A 165 0.81 -19.46 17.33
C TYR A 165 -0.69 -19.74 17.39
N SER A 166 -1.19 -20.04 18.59
CA SER A 166 -2.62 -20.24 18.84
C SER A 166 -3.16 -19.08 19.65
N PHE A 167 -3.99 -18.25 19.04
CA PHE A 167 -4.69 -17.17 19.73
C PHE A 167 -5.76 -17.71 20.70
N GLU A 168 -5.99 -16.98 21.79
CA GLU A 168 -7.16 -17.17 22.65
C GLU A 168 -8.45 -16.75 21.93
N ASP A 169 -9.58 -17.34 22.32
CA ASP A 169 -10.90 -17.09 21.70
C ASP A 169 -11.24 -15.59 21.65
N VAL A 170 -10.91 -14.84 22.71
CA VAL A 170 -11.15 -13.40 22.78
C VAL A 170 -10.41 -12.61 21.70
N VAL A 171 -9.20 -13.03 21.32
CA VAL A 171 -8.41 -12.37 20.27
C VAL A 171 -8.97 -12.73 18.90
N MET A 172 -9.41 -13.98 18.71
CA MET A 172 -10.08 -14.40 17.47
C MET A 172 -11.41 -13.66 17.25
N GLU A 173 -12.23 -13.54 18.31
CA GLU A 173 -13.47 -12.75 18.29
C GLU A 173 -13.20 -11.27 17.97
N PHE A 174 -12.14 -10.70 18.53
CA PHE A 174 -11.73 -9.33 18.23
C PHE A 174 -11.31 -9.18 16.76
N GLN A 175 -10.51 -10.09 16.22
CA GLN A 175 -10.14 -10.08 14.80
C GLN A 175 -11.37 -10.15 13.91
N GLN A 176 -12.34 -11.02 14.23
CA GLN A 176 -13.60 -11.12 13.50
C GLN A 176 -14.37 -9.79 13.56
N ALA A 177 -14.49 -9.18 14.74
CA ALA A 177 -15.14 -7.88 14.90
C ALA A 177 -14.46 -6.76 14.10
N LEU A 178 -13.12 -6.80 13.96
CA LEU A 178 -12.40 -5.85 13.11
C LEU A 178 -12.78 -6.00 11.63
N TYR A 179 -12.95 -7.23 11.13
CA TYR A 179 -13.41 -7.45 9.75
C TYR A 179 -14.87 -7.05 9.55
N ASP A 180 -15.76 -7.52 10.42
CA ASP A 180 -17.20 -7.32 10.29
C ASP A 180 -17.61 -5.84 10.36
N ASN A 181 -16.82 -5.02 11.05
CA ASN A 181 -17.06 -3.58 11.22
C ASN A 181 -16.14 -2.71 10.36
N GLY A 182 -15.42 -3.29 9.39
CA GLY A 182 -14.63 -2.54 8.42
C GLY A 182 -13.39 -1.86 8.99
N TRP A 183 -12.86 -2.31 10.13
CA TRP A 183 -11.60 -1.82 10.68
C TRP A 183 -10.38 -2.34 9.93
N VAL A 184 -10.44 -3.57 9.42
CA VAL A 184 -9.46 -4.07 8.45
C VAL A 184 -9.95 -3.79 7.04
N THR A 185 -9.31 -2.85 6.35
CA THR A 185 -9.80 -2.34 5.07
C THR A 185 -8.83 -2.61 3.91
N PRO A 186 -9.30 -2.97 2.70
CA PRO A 186 -8.48 -2.99 1.50
C PRO A 186 -8.25 -1.61 0.88
N ALA A 187 -8.98 -0.58 1.31
CA ALA A 187 -8.94 0.78 0.73
C ALA A 187 -7.67 1.59 1.09
N PHE A 188 -6.67 0.94 1.67
CA PHE A 188 -5.43 1.56 2.13
C PHE A 188 -4.25 0.63 1.88
N ASN A 189 -3.16 1.19 1.32
CA ASN A 189 -1.92 0.46 1.06
C ASN A 189 -1.09 0.31 2.34
N TRP A 190 -1.48 -0.66 3.17
CA TRP A 190 -0.81 -0.97 4.42
C TRP A 190 0.65 -1.39 4.25
N THR A 191 1.03 -1.95 3.09
CA THR A 191 2.40 -2.42 2.83
C THR A 191 3.38 -1.26 2.72
N GLU A 192 3.02 -0.20 1.98
CA GLU A 192 3.84 1.02 1.88
C GLU A 192 3.86 1.83 3.19
N TRP A 193 2.83 1.67 4.03
CA TRP A 193 2.71 2.41 5.28
C TRP A 193 3.31 1.69 6.50
N GLN A 194 3.91 0.51 6.33
CA GLN A 194 4.47 -0.27 7.44
C GLN A 194 5.51 0.51 8.24
N GLN A 195 6.37 1.29 7.57
CA GLN A 195 7.36 2.11 8.24
C GLN A 195 6.72 3.18 9.13
N SER A 196 5.66 3.85 8.65
CA SER A 196 4.91 4.80 9.47
C SER A 196 4.20 4.14 10.64
N ALA A 197 3.67 2.92 10.46
CA ALA A 197 3.06 2.16 11.55
C ALA A 197 4.07 1.84 12.66
N GLN A 198 5.30 1.48 12.29
CA GLN A 198 6.38 1.17 13.23
C GLN A 198 6.69 2.36 14.15
N GLU A 199 6.61 3.60 13.65
CA GLU A 199 6.83 4.78 14.49
C GLU A 199 5.84 4.91 15.67
N PHE A 200 4.61 4.41 15.52
CA PHE A 200 3.62 4.40 16.61
C PHE A 200 3.88 3.29 17.62
N VAL A 201 4.55 2.21 17.19
CA VAL A 201 5.02 1.14 18.09
C VAL A 201 6.21 1.66 18.90
N ASP A 202 7.17 2.30 18.24
CA ASP A 202 8.39 2.81 18.86
C ASP A 202 8.15 4.04 19.75
N SER A 203 7.12 4.83 19.43
CA SER A 203 6.73 6.04 20.17
C SER A 203 5.26 6.01 20.58
N PRO A 204 4.88 5.25 21.63
CA PRO A 204 3.48 5.09 22.05
C PRO A 204 2.75 6.41 22.36
N GLN A 205 3.47 7.47 22.72
CA GLN A 205 2.90 8.80 22.97
C GLN A 205 2.22 9.39 21.72
N LYS A 206 2.65 9.00 20.51
CA LYS A 206 1.98 9.41 19.25
C LYS A 206 0.54 8.92 19.18
N ILE A 207 0.22 7.79 19.83
CA ILE A 207 -1.14 7.23 19.86
C ILE A 207 -2.12 8.19 20.55
N GLU A 208 -1.66 8.97 21.54
CA GLU A 208 -2.51 9.91 22.28
C GLU A 208 -3.13 10.99 21.36
N GLN A 209 -2.47 11.30 20.25
CA GLN A 209 -2.90 12.30 19.28
C GLN A 209 -3.52 11.69 18.01
N ALA A 210 -3.43 10.37 17.84
CA ALA A 210 -3.96 9.68 16.66
C ALA A 210 -5.48 9.87 16.55
N ASP A 211 -5.98 10.07 15.33
CA ASP A 211 -7.41 10.04 15.03
C ASP A 211 -7.90 8.61 14.74
N ALA A 212 -9.22 8.44 14.62
CA ALA A 212 -9.81 7.12 14.41
C ALA A 212 -9.34 6.47 13.09
N THR A 213 -9.13 7.29 12.07
CA THR A 213 -8.62 6.84 10.77
C THR A 213 -7.19 6.31 10.86
N THR A 214 -6.32 6.99 11.61
CA THR A 214 -4.95 6.52 11.89
C THR A 214 -4.97 5.20 12.66
N ILE A 215 -5.89 5.06 13.62
CA ILE A 215 -6.06 3.79 14.35
C ILE A 215 -6.55 2.67 13.42
N GLN A 216 -7.48 2.96 12.50
CA GLN A 216 -7.91 1.99 11.48
C GLN A 216 -6.74 1.51 10.62
N LYS A 217 -5.84 2.42 10.22
CA LYS A 217 -4.61 2.08 9.47
C LYS A 217 -3.70 1.19 10.31
N LEU A 218 -3.44 1.53 11.57
CA LEU A 218 -2.61 0.73 12.48
C LEU A 218 -3.18 -0.69 12.67
N LEU A 219 -4.47 -0.80 12.98
CA LEU A 219 -5.15 -2.10 13.13
C LEU A 219 -5.12 -2.91 11.84
N THR A 220 -5.37 -2.28 10.68
CA THR A 220 -5.25 -2.93 9.37
C THR A 220 -3.83 -3.47 9.16
N THR A 221 -2.80 -2.66 9.43
CA THR A 221 -1.41 -3.04 9.25
C THR A 221 -1.02 -4.22 10.14
N HIS A 222 -1.32 -4.19 11.44
CA HIS A 222 -0.94 -5.27 12.36
C HIS A 222 -1.67 -6.58 12.07
N VAL A 223 -2.99 -6.55 11.83
CA VAL A 223 -3.76 -7.76 11.50
C VAL A 223 -3.29 -8.37 10.19
N ARG A 224 -2.93 -7.55 9.19
CA ARG A 224 -2.45 -8.07 7.90
C ARG A 224 -1.01 -8.55 7.96
N ALA A 225 -0.14 -7.89 8.72
CA ALA A 225 1.25 -8.30 8.90
C ALA A 225 1.38 -9.68 9.57
N ASP A 226 0.46 -10.03 10.47
CA ASP A 226 0.44 -11.35 11.13
C ASP A 226 0.27 -12.54 10.16
N ARG A 227 -0.33 -12.31 8.99
CA ARG A 227 -0.41 -13.34 7.92
C ARG A 227 0.94 -13.68 7.29
N PHE A 228 1.93 -12.82 7.46
CA PHE A 228 3.28 -12.97 6.90
C PHE A 228 4.34 -13.21 7.97
N CYS A 229 4.08 -12.77 9.20
CA CYS A 229 4.95 -12.95 10.34
C CYS A 229 4.14 -13.52 11.50
N GLU A 230 4.21 -14.84 11.68
CA GLU A 230 3.41 -15.53 12.68
C GLU A 230 3.73 -15.05 14.09
N GLY A 231 2.70 -14.70 14.86
CA GLY A 231 2.84 -14.14 16.21
C GLY A 231 3.13 -12.64 16.23
N HIS A 232 3.12 -11.95 15.10
CA HIS A 232 3.26 -10.49 15.04
C HIS A 232 2.15 -9.79 15.83
N LEU A 233 0.88 -10.15 15.60
CA LEU A 233 -0.24 -9.54 16.31
C LEU A 233 -0.18 -9.85 17.81
N ALA A 234 0.26 -11.06 18.18
CA ALA A 234 0.51 -11.43 19.57
C ALA A 234 1.54 -10.50 20.22
N SER A 235 2.66 -10.22 19.55
CA SER A 235 3.67 -9.29 20.05
C SER A 235 3.13 -7.86 20.27
N MET A 236 2.17 -7.42 19.44
CA MET A 236 1.50 -6.13 19.58
C MET A 236 0.49 -6.07 20.75
N PHE A 237 -0.02 -7.23 21.17
CA PHE A 237 -0.76 -7.33 22.44
C PHE A 237 0.20 -7.32 23.63
N GLU A 238 1.27 -8.12 23.56
CA GLU A 238 2.25 -8.29 24.65
C GLU A 238 2.99 -6.99 24.99
N ASN A 239 3.33 -6.18 23.99
CA ASN A 239 3.96 -4.86 24.20
C ASN A 239 2.95 -3.75 24.57
N GLY A 240 1.66 -4.07 24.67
CA GLY A 240 0.59 -3.14 25.03
C GLY A 240 0.12 -2.20 23.92
N HIS A 241 0.65 -2.33 22.68
CA HIS A 241 0.30 -1.46 21.57
C HIS A 241 -1.19 -1.52 21.23
N VAL A 242 -1.76 -2.72 21.05
CA VAL A 242 -3.20 -2.89 20.74
C VAL A 242 -4.08 -2.28 21.83
N VAL A 243 -3.72 -2.47 23.11
CA VAL A 243 -4.46 -1.89 24.25
C VAL A 243 -4.40 -0.37 24.21
N ALA A 244 -3.26 0.23 23.86
CA ALA A 244 -3.13 1.68 23.70
C ALA A 244 -4.04 2.24 22.59
N LEU A 245 -4.12 1.55 21.43
CA LEU A 245 -5.05 1.91 20.36
C LEU A 245 -6.50 1.88 20.83
N MET A 246 -6.90 0.81 21.54
CA MET A 246 -8.26 0.64 22.06
C MET A 246 -8.63 1.70 23.10
N ARG A 247 -7.71 2.06 24.01
CA ARG A 247 -7.89 3.17 24.95
C ARG A 247 -8.08 4.50 24.23
N ARG A 248 -7.32 4.75 23.17
CA ARG A 248 -7.47 5.95 22.36
C ARG A 248 -8.82 5.99 21.66
N LEU A 249 -9.30 4.86 21.12
CA LEU A 249 -10.65 4.77 20.55
C LEU A 249 -11.74 5.10 21.59
N LYS A 250 -11.60 4.63 22.83
CA LYS A 250 -12.51 4.99 23.93
C LYS A 250 -12.55 6.50 24.18
N THR A 251 -11.38 7.17 24.17
CA THR A 251 -11.30 8.63 24.31
C THR A 251 -11.98 9.35 23.14
N ILE A 252 -11.74 8.91 21.90
CA ILE A 252 -12.38 9.49 20.70
C ILE A 252 -13.90 9.29 20.76
N ARG A 253 -14.38 8.11 21.16
CA ARG A 253 -15.82 7.86 21.26
C ARG A 253 -16.53 8.80 22.24
N GLY A 254 -15.84 9.17 23.33
CA GLY A 254 -16.36 10.11 24.33
C GLY A 254 -16.53 11.55 23.81
N THR A 255 -15.91 11.91 22.68
CA THR A 255 -16.08 13.23 22.05
C THR A 255 -17.07 13.23 20.89
N MET A 256 -17.52 12.05 20.44
CA MET A 256 -18.51 11.91 19.37
C MET A 256 -19.95 12.09 19.93
N PRO A 257 -20.87 12.66 19.14
CA PRO A 257 -22.28 12.71 19.51
C PRO A 257 -22.87 11.30 19.73
N GLN A 258 -23.92 11.21 20.56
CA GLN A 258 -24.63 9.97 20.85
C GLN A 258 -25.44 9.48 19.64
#